data_AF-A0A1I6FR26-F1
#
_entry.id   AF-A0A1I6FR26-F1
#
_cell.length_a   1.000
_cell.length_b   1.000
_cell.length_c   1.000
_cell.angle_alpha   90.00
_cell.angle_beta   90.00
_cell.angle_gamma   90.00
#
_symmetry.space_group_name_H-M   'P 1'
#
loop_
_entity.id
_entity.type
_entity.pdbx_description
1 polymer ?
#
loop_
_entity_poly.entity_id
_entity_poly.type
_entity_poly.pdbx_seq_one_letter_code
_entity_poly.pdbx_strand_id
1 'polypeptide(L)'
;MRDHLTRYLPIATWGREYNRTTLSNDLLAALIVTIMLIPQSLAYALLAGLPPEAGLYASIAPIILYAIFGTSRALAVGPVAVVSLMTAAALGNIAEQGTMGYAAAALLLAGMSGVILLGMGLFRLGFVANFLSHPVIAGFITASGMIIAASQLKHILGINAEGHNLLDLLISLVEHLPETNWITAIIGVSATGFLFWVRKGLKPALKRAGVRSGIADVATKAGPVAIVVATTFAVWAFGLDARGVKIVGEVPQSLPPLTLPVFSTDLVRQLLLPAFLISIIGFVESISVAQTLAAKKRQRIDPDQELIGLGAANVAASLTGGFPVTGGFSRSVVNFDAGAETPAAGAYTAVGLAIAAVALTPLIFFLPKATLAATIIVAVLSLVDFSILKRSWSYSKADFAAVLATILLTLGIGVEAGVSVGVGLSILLHLYKSSRPHIAEVGLVPGTEHFRNILRHKVKTDPKVITMRVDESLYFANARFLEDSIQDRVAADPDVRHVILQCSAINEIDFSALESLEAINNRLEEMNVKLHLSEVKGPVMDRLEKTHFLEELTGKVFLTQFEAAKVANESCDQLPAS
;
A
#
# COMPACT_ATOMS: atom_id res chain seq x y z
N MET A 1 -30.65 7.73 13.71
CA MET A 1 -30.53 6.25 13.59
C MET A 1 -30.31 5.78 12.14
N ARG A 2 -31.05 6.29 11.14
CA ARG A 2 -30.84 5.95 9.70
C ARG A 2 -29.43 6.26 9.19
N ASP A 3 -28.84 7.41 9.57
CA ASP A 3 -27.51 7.83 9.09
C ASP A 3 -26.33 7.02 9.66
N HIS A 4 -26.51 6.35 10.81
CA HIS A 4 -25.46 5.49 11.39
C HIS A 4 -25.42 4.11 10.72
N LEU A 5 -26.58 3.55 10.37
CA LEU A 5 -26.64 2.25 9.66
C LEU A 5 -26.07 2.34 8.24
N THR A 6 -26.33 3.43 7.52
CA THR A 6 -25.77 3.64 6.16
C THR A 6 -24.27 3.85 6.15
N ARG A 7 -23.67 4.26 7.28
CA ARG A 7 -22.22 4.38 7.42
C ARG A 7 -21.54 3.02 7.40
N TYR A 8 -22.06 2.06 8.16
CA TYR A 8 -21.49 0.72 8.29
C TYR A 8 -21.99 -0.30 7.26
N LEU A 9 -23.13 -0.03 6.61
CA LEU A 9 -23.71 -0.87 5.57
C LEU A 9 -23.87 -0.07 4.26
N PRO A 10 -22.78 0.16 3.50
CA PRO A 10 -22.84 0.86 2.21
C PRO A 10 -23.84 0.26 1.20
N ILE A 11 -24.17 -1.02 1.34
CA ILE A 11 -25.23 -1.69 0.58
C ILE A 11 -26.60 -1.01 0.67
N ALA A 12 -26.93 -0.41 1.81
CA ALA A 12 -28.18 0.33 1.97
C ALA A 12 -28.22 1.61 1.13
N THR A 13 -27.04 2.12 0.71
CA THR A 13 -26.90 3.33 -0.08
C THR A 13 -26.99 3.00 -1.57
N TRP A 14 -26.12 2.13 -2.08
CA TRP A 14 -26.11 1.79 -3.50
C TRP A 14 -27.31 0.90 -3.92
N GLY A 15 -27.83 0.08 -3.01
CA GLY A 15 -29.00 -0.77 -3.28
C GLY A 15 -30.29 0.04 -3.55
N ARG A 16 -30.40 1.26 -3.02
CA ARG A 16 -31.56 2.15 -3.25
C ARG A 16 -31.57 2.79 -4.63
N GLU A 17 -30.39 3.01 -5.20
CA GLU A 17 -30.20 3.63 -6.52
C GLU A 17 -30.08 2.59 -7.65
N TYR A 18 -30.21 1.30 -7.31
CA TYR A 18 -29.98 0.19 -8.22
C TYR A 18 -31.07 0.10 -9.29
N ASN A 19 -30.66 0.16 -10.56
CA ASN A 19 -31.58 0.15 -11.70
C ASN A 19 -31.16 -0.89 -12.76
N ARG A 20 -31.98 -1.04 -13.82
CA ARG A 20 -31.74 -2.05 -14.88
C ARG A 20 -30.44 -1.83 -15.67
N THR A 21 -30.02 -0.59 -15.86
CA THR A 21 -28.77 -0.28 -16.56
C THR A 21 -27.58 -0.71 -15.71
N THR A 22 -27.60 -0.38 -14.42
CA THR A 22 -26.59 -0.81 -13.45
C THR A 22 -26.51 -2.33 -13.36
N LEU A 23 -27.66 -3.04 -13.35
CA LEU A 23 -27.72 -4.51 -13.39
C LEU A 23 -27.01 -5.09 -14.63
N SER A 24 -27.29 -4.56 -15.82
CA SER A 24 -26.67 -5.03 -17.06
C SER A 24 -25.15 -4.82 -17.05
N ASN A 25 -24.69 -3.67 -16.56
CA ASN A 25 -23.28 -3.33 -16.49
C ASN A 25 -22.55 -4.20 -15.46
N ASP A 26 -23.13 -4.38 -14.28
CA ASP A 26 -22.57 -5.22 -13.22
C ASP A 26 -22.54 -6.71 -13.60
N LEU A 27 -23.57 -7.24 -14.30
CA LEU A 27 -23.58 -8.62 -14.79
C LEU A 27 -22.52 -8.87 -15.87
N LEU A 28 -22.36 -7.93 -16.80
CA LEU A 28 -21.32 -8.03 -17.83
C LEU A 28 -19.93 -7.98 -17.20
N ALA A 29 -19.71 -7.07 -16.25
CA ALA A 29 -18.47 -7.00 -15.49
C ALA A 29 -18.22 -8.29 -14.71
N ALA A 30 -19.24 -8.80 -14.01
CA ALA A 30 -19.16 -10.05 -13.26
C ALA A 30 -18.79 -11.24 -14.14
N LEU A 31 -19.41 -11.39 -15.33
CA LEU A 31 -19.08 -12.47 -16.26
C LEU A 31 -17.60 -12.42 -16.69
N ILE A 32 -17.11 -11.25 -17.09
CA ILE A 32 -15.70 -11.06 -17.50
C ILE A 32 -14.76 -11.37 -16.34
N VAL A 33 -15.10 -10.91 -15.14
CA VAL A 33 -14.26 -11.03 -13.94
C VAL A 33 -14.28 -12.48 -13.42
N THR A 34 -15.41 -13.19 -13.43
CA THR A 34 -15.50 -14.63 -13.10
C THR A 34 -14.60 -15.47 -13.99
N ILE A 35 -14.67 -15.26 -15.32
CA ILE A 35 -13.84 -15.97 -16.31
C ILE A 35 -12.35 -15.78 -15.98
N MET A 36 -11.95 -14.57 -15.60
CA MET A 36 -10.56 -14.27 -15.25
C MET A 36 -10.15 -14.80 -13.87
N LEU A 37 -11.07 -14.80 -12.90
CA LEU A 37 -10.82 -15.19 -11.52
C LEU A 37 -10.55 -16.69 -11.36
N ILE A 38 -11.24 -17.56 -12.10
CA ILE A 38 -11.08 -19.01 -11.95
C ILE A 38 -9.59 -19.42 -12.03
N PRO A 39 -8.86 -19.17 -13.13
CA PRO A 39 -7.46 -19.58 -13.21
C PRO A 39 -6.56 -18.81 -12.23
N GLN A 40 -6.85 -17.54 -11.96
CA GLN A 40 -6.05 -16.75 -11.03
C GLN A 40 -6.16 -17.24 -9.58
N SER A 41 -7.37 -17.53 -9.13
CA SER A 41 -7.63 -18.00 -7.76
C SER A 41 -7.00 -19.38 -7.53
N LEU A 42 -7.10 -20.30 -8.50
CA LEU A 42 -6.41 -21.60 -8.45
C LEU A 42 -4.88 -21.41 -8.37
N ALA A 43 -4.34 -20.51 -9.22
CA ALA A 43 -2.89 -20.26 -9.24
C ALA A 43 -2.40 -19.65 -7.92
N TYR A 44 -3.13 -18.69 -7.35
CA TYR A 44 -2.75 -18.05 -6.10
C TYR A 44 -2.88 -18.97 -4.88
N ALA A 45 -3.81 -19.92 -4.88
CA ALA A 45 -3.83 -20.98 -3.86
C ALA A 45 -2.57 -21.84 -3.91
N LEU A 46 -2.14 -22.24 -5.11
CA LEU A 46 -0.87 -22.97 -5.30
C LEU A 46 0.34 -22.14 -4.86
N LEU A 47 0.35 -20.83 -5.13
CA LEU A 47 1.38 -19.92 -4.64
C LEU A 47 1.40 -19.83 -3.11
N ALA A 48 0.24 -19.93 -2.47
CA ALA A 48 0.09 -19.99 -1.01
C ALA A 48 0.43 -21.36 -0.41
N GLY A 49 0.82 -22.36 -1.21
CA GLY A 49 1.08 -23.73 -0.75
C GLY A 49 -0.19 -24.52 -0.39
N LEU A 50 -1.37 -24.05 -0.83
CA LEU A 50 -2.66 -24.65 -0.52
C LEU A 50 -3.24 -25.42 -1.72
N PRO A 51 -4.21 -26.33 -1.47
CA PRO A 51 -4.98 -26.96 -2.54
C PRO A 51 -5.67 -25.91 -3.43
N PRO A 52 -5.78 -26.15 -4.75
CA PRO A 52 -6.35 -25.19 -5.71
C PRO A 52 -7.74 -24.68 -5.32
N GLU A 53 -8.62 -25.54 -4.78
CA GLU A 53 -9.97 -25.20 -4.33
C GLU A 53 -9.99 -24.09 -3.28
N ALA A 54 -8.98 -24.00 -2.42
CA ALA A 54 -8.89 -22.96 -1.39
C ALA A 54 -8.92 -21.56 -2.02
N GLY A 55 -8.43 -21.41 -3.26
CA GLY A 55 -8.50 -20.17 -4.02
C GLY A 55 -9.92 -19.81 -4.45
N LEU A 56 -10.68 -20.80 -4.94
CA LEU A 56 -12.10 -20.61 -5.29
C LEU A 56 -12.91 -20.27 -4.04
N TYR A 57 -12.66 -20.98 -2.95
CA TYR A 57 -13.31 -20.77 -1.66
C TYR A 57 -13.04 -19.38 -1.09
N ALA A 58 -11.78 -18.92 -1.14
CA ALA A 58 -11.40 -17.56 -0.79
C ALA A 58 -11.97 -16.48 -1.74
N SER A 59 -12.65 -16.85 -2.83
CA SER A 59 -13.22 -15.91 -3.81
C SER A 59 -14.75 -15.92 -3.85
N ILE A 60 -15.45 -16.65 -2.97
CA ILE A 60 -16.93 -16.70 -2.95
C ILE A 60 -17.48 -15.86 -1.79
N ALA A 61 -17.44 -16.38 -0.57
CA ALA A 61 -18.00 -15.68 0.60
C ALA A 61 -17.30 -14.33 0.88
N PRO A 62 -15.96 -14.21 0.76
CA PRO A 62 -15.29 -12.93 0.98
C PRO A 62 -15.79 -11.79 0.10
N ILE A 63 -16.07 -12.07 -1.18
CA ILE A 63 -16.56 -11.06 -2.12
C ILE A 63 -17.97 -10.61 -1.75
N ILE A 64 -18.82 -11.54 -1.29
CA ILE A 64 -20.19 -11.22 -0.85
C ILE A 64 -20.13 -10.29 0.37
N LEU A 65 -19.30 -10.61 1.37
CA LEU A 65 -19.15 -9.77 2.55
C LEU A 65 -18.56 -8.40 2.20
N TYR A 66 -17.57 -8.35 1.30
CA TYR A 66 -17.06 -7.09 0.79
C TYR A 66 -18.14 -6.26 0.07
N ALA A 67 -19.04 -6.87 -0.70
CA ALA A 67 -20.12 -6.15 -1.37
C ALA A 67 -21.13 -5.51 -0.38
N ILE A 68 -21.28 -6.10 0.81
CA ILE A 68 -22.16 -5.61 1.87
C ILE A 68 -21.51 -4.43 2.62
N PHE A 69 -20.23 -4.57 2.99
CA PHE A 69 -19.54 -3.68 3.92
C PHE A 69 -18.56 -2.70 3.26
N GLY A 70 -18.05 -2.98 2.07
CA GLY A 70 -17.09 -2.15 1.34
C GLY A 70 -17.73 -0.95 0.62
N THR A 71 -16.93 0.07 0.35
CA THR A 71 -17.36 1.30 -0.35
C THR A 71 -16.93 1.35 -1.81
N SER A 72 -15.83 0.68 -2.16
CA SER A 72 -15.33 0.69 -3.54
C SER A 72 -16.22 -0.09 -4.49
N ARG A 73 -16.68 0.59 -5.54
CA ARG A 73 -17.51 0.02 -6.61
C ARG A 73 -16.71 -0.83 -7.61
N ALA A 74 -15.39 -0.64 -7.64
CA ALA A 74 -14.52 -1.26 -8.64
C ALA A 74 -13.56 -2.30 -8.05
N LEU A 75 -13.34 -2.30 -6.73
CA LEU A 75 -12.39 -3.20 -6.10
C LEU A 75 -12.86 -4.65 -6.23
N ALA A 76 -12.02 -5.49 -6.82
CA ALA A 76 -12.24 -6.92 -6.95
C ALA A 76 -11.43 -7.67 -5.87
N VAL A 77 -12.11 -8.03 -4.79
CA VAL A 77 -11.53 -8.75 -3.64
C VAL A 77 -11.34 -10.23 -3.97
N GLY A 78 -10.27 -10.82 -3.45
CA GLY A 78 -9.96 -12.25 -3.53
C GLY A 78 -8.48 -12.52 -3.25
N PRO A 79 -7.98 -13.74 -3.49
CA PRO A 79 -6.56 -14.05 -3.36
C PRO A 79 -5.68 -13.16 -4.25
N VAL A 80 -4.57 -12.65 -3.75
CA VAL A 80 -3.60 -11.88 -4.54
C VAL A 80 -2.20 -12.45 -4.34
N ALA A 81 -1.36 -12.32 -5.37
CA ALA A 81 -0.03 -12.94 -5.42
C ALA A 81 0.86 -12.61 -4.21
N VAL A 82 0.92 -11.34 -3.80
CA VAL A 82 1.75 -10.89 -2.68
C VAL A 82 1.28 -11.50 -1.36
N VAL A 83 -0.03 -11.39 -1.05
CA VAL A 83 -0.62 -11.95 0.17
C VAL A 83 -0.54 -13.49 0.17
N SER A 84 -0.62 -14.13 -0.99
CA SER A 84 -0.45 -15.58 -1.13
C SER A 84 0.98 -16.01 -0.82
N LEU A 85 1.97 -15.28 -1.33
CA LEU A 85 3.38 -15.51 -1.00
C LEU A 85 3.66 -15.27 0.49
N MET A 86 3.10 -14.20 1.07
CA MET A 86 3.21 -13.92 2.52
C MET A 86 2.58 -15.04 3.36
N THR A 87 1.42 -15.56 2.91
CA THR A 87 0.77 -16.71 3.54
C THR A 87 1.69 -17.94 3.47
N ALA A 88 2.27 -18.23 2.30
CA ALA A 88 3.18 -19.38 2.16
C ALA A 88 4.41 -19.26 3.07
N ALA A 89 5.03 -18.07 3.13
CA ALA A 89 6.20 -17.79 3.95
C ALA A 89 5.90 -17.90 5.45
N ALA A 90 4.78 -17.34 5.90
CA ALA A 90 4.36 -17.39 7.29
C ALA A 90 4.06 -18.82 7.75
N LEU A 91 3.36 -19.59 6.92
CA LEU A 91 2.94 -20.95 7.26
C LEU A 91 4.07 -21.98 7.12
N GLY A 92 5.00 -21.77 6.19
CA GLY A 92 6.13 -22.69 5.97
C GLY A 92 7.07 -22.83 7.17
N ASN A 93 7.06 -21.86 8.09
CA ASN A 93 7.82 -21.91 9.34
C ASN A 93 7.09 -22.66 10.47
N ILE A 94 5.82 -23.04 10.27
CA ILE A 94 4.92 -23.53 11.31
C ILE A 94 4.44 -24.95 11.00
N ALA A 95 4.13 -25.23 9.73
CA ALA A 95 3.63 -26.52 9.29
C ALA A 95 4.17 -26.87 7.90
N GLU A 96 4.34 -28.16 7.64
CA GLU A 96 4.71 -28.66 6.31
C GLU A 96 3.54 -28.55 5.33
N GLN A 97 3.84 -28.16 4.08
CA GLN A 97 2.85 -28.05 3.01
C GLN A 97 2.18 -29.40 2.73
N GLY A 98 0.88 -29.35 2.39
CA GLY A 98 0.09 -30.56 2.12
C GLY A 98 -0.49 -31.24 3.37
N THR A 99 -0.12 -30.80 4.58
CA THR A 99 -0.73 -31.29 5.82
C THR A 99 -2.06 -30.58 6.13
N MET A 100 -2.96 -31.23 6.88
CA MET A 100 -4.17 -30.57 7.39
C MET A 100 -3.83 -29.39 8.31
N GLY A 101 -2.72 -29.47 9.05
CA GLY A 101 -2.24 -28.39 9.91
C GLY A 101 -1.94 -27.11 9.12
N TYR A 102 -1.36 -27.24 7.92
CA TYR A 102 -1.08 -26.11 7.04
C TYR A 102 -2.35 -25.36 6.61
N ALA A 103 -3.37 -26.10 6.17
CA ALA A 103 -4.65 -25.53 5.79
C ALA A 103 -5.38 -24.89 6.99
N ALA A 104 -5.35 -25.53 8.16
CA ALA A 104 -5.92 -24.98 9.39
C ALA A 104 -5.23 -23.67 9.82
N ALA A 105 -3.91 -23.61 9.70
CA ALA A 105 -3.14 -22.41 10.01
C ALA A 105 -3.44 -21.27 9.00
N ALA A 106 -3.66 -21.58 7.72
CA ALA A 106 -4.10 -20.60 6.72
C ALA A 106 -5.48 -20.00 7.05
N LEU A 107 -6.42 -20.82 7.49
CA LEU A 107 -7.75 -20.38 7.94
C LEU A 107 -7.65 -19.46 9.15
N LEU A 108 -6.85 -19.85 10.14
CA LEU A 108 -6.62 -19.03 11.34
C LEU A 108 -5.96 -17.70 10.97
N LEU A 109 -4.97 -17.70 10.08
CA LEU A 109 -4.30 -16.50 9.60
C LEU A 109 -5.27 -15.53 8.90
N ALA A 110 -6.18 -16.05 8.05
CA ALA A 110 -7.24 -15.26 7.44
C ALA A 110 -8.18 -14.65 8.50
N GLY A 111 -8.58 -15.45 9.50
CA GLY A 111 -9.45 -15.00 10.57
C GLY A 111 -8.81 -13.90 11.42
N MET A 112 -7.54 -14.10 11.80
CA MET A 112 -6.77 -13.10 12.55
C MET A 112 -6.59 -11.82 11.75
N SER A 113 -6.26 -11.91 10.46
CA SER A 113 -6.17 -10.74 9.59
C SER A 113 -7.51 -10.01 9.49
N GLY A 114 -8.61 -10.74 9.36
CA GLY A 114 -9.95 -10.18 9.35
C GLY A 114 -10.31 -9.44 10.64
N VAL A 115 -10.01 -10.03 11.79
CA VAL A 115 -10.24 -9.39 13.10
C VAL A 115 -9.37 -8.15 13.29
N ILE A 116 -8.10 -8.19 12.88
CA ILE A 116 -7.20 -7.02 12.94
C ILE A 116 -7.76 -5.88 12.08
N LEU A 117 -8.13 -6.16 10.83
CA LEU A 117 -8.72 -5.17 9.92
C LEU A 117 -10.04 -4.60 10.44
N LEU A 118 -10.93 -5.45 10.95
CA LEU A 118 -12.18 -5.01 11.59
C LEU A 118 -11.89 -4.10 12.79
N GLY A 119 -10.97 -4.50 13.67
CA GLY A 119 -10.53 -3.70 14.81
C GLY A 119 -10.00 -2.34 14.37
N MET A 120 -9.10 -2.32 13.38
CA MET A 120 -8.57 -1.09 12.81
C MET A 120 -9.67 -0.19 12.25
N GLY A 121 -10.65 -0.74 11.53
CA GLY A 121 -11.79 0.01 10.99
C GLY A 121 -12.70 0.58 12.08
N LEU A 122 -12.96 -0.19 13.14
CA LEU A 122 -13.76 0.25 14.29
C LEU A 122 -13.07 1.38 15.07
N PHE A 123 -11.75 1.30 15.24
CA PHE A 123 -10.94 2.35 15.88
C PHE A 123 -10.57 3.50 14.94
N ARG A 124 -11.06 3.51 13.70
CA ARG A 124 -10.79 4.54 12.68
C ARG A 124 -9.31 4.74 12.39
N LEU A 125 -8.60 3.63 12.26
CA LEU A 125 -7.18 3.58 11.93
C LEU A 125 -6.92 3.62 10.41
N GLY A 126 -7.86 4.10 9.59
CA GLY A 126 -7.70 4.23 8.15
C GLY A 126 -6.57 5.17 7.74
N PHE A 127 -6.16 6.08 8.63
CA PHE A 127 -4.98 6.93 8.42
C PHE A 127 -3.67 6.14 8.30
N VAL A 128 -3.63 4.87 8.73
CA VAL A 128 -2.45 3.99 8.57
C VAL A 128 -2.03 3.86 7.11
N ALA A 129 -2.98 3.99 6.16
CA ALA A 129 -2.68 4.03 4.73
C ALA A 129 -1.69 5.15 4.35
N ASN A 130 -1.65 6.25 5.12
CA ASN A 130 -0.79 7.40 4.85
C ASN A 130 0.66 7.21 5.32
N PHE A 131 0.95 6.24 6.18
CA PHE A 131 2.31 6.00 6.67
C PHE A 131 3.16 5.16 5.71
N LEU A 132 2.53 4.42 4.80
CA LEU A 132 3.27 3.70 3.77
C LEU A 132 3.49 4.62 2.58
N SER A 133 4.72 5.13 2.48
CA SER A 133 5.09 5.97 1.35
C SER A 133 5.02 5.18 0.05
N HIS A 134 4.53 5.85 -1.01
CA HIS A 134 4.45 5.26 -2.34
C HIS A 134 5.78 4.65 -2.84
N PRO A 135 6.97 5.26 -2.61
CA PRO A 135 8.24 4.64 -2.99
C PRO A 135 8.48 3.28 -2.30
N VAL A 136 8.20 3.17 -1.00
CA VAL A 136 8.38 1.90 -0.25
C VAL A 136 7.46 0.81 -0.79
N ILE A 137 6.19 1.14 -1.03
CA ILE A 137 5.23 0.19 -1.64
C ILE A 137 5.71 -0.26 -3.02
N ALA A 138 6.18 0.66 -3.85
CA ALA A 138 6.69 0.34 -5.20
C ALA A 138 7.95 -0.54 -5.15
N GLY A 139 8.88 -0.27 -4.23
CA GLY A 139 10.07 -1.10 -4.00
C GLY A 139 9.69 -2.51 -3.54
N PHE A 140 8.75 -2.60 -2.60
CA PHE A 140 8.21 -3.86 -2.10
C PHE A 140 7.54 -4.69 -3.21
N ILE A 141 6.58 -4.11 -3.94
CA ILE A 141 5.89 -4.77 -5.07
C ILE A 141 6.88 -5.25 -6.13
N THR A 142 7.91 -4.45 -6.42
CA THR A 142 8.96 -4.82 -7.39
C THR A 142 9.73 -6.05 -6.91
N ALA A 143 10.19 -6.06 -5.66
CA ALA A 143 10.96 -7.18 -5.12
C ALA A 143 10.09 -8.44 -4.94
N SER A 144 8.88 -8.33 -4.39
CA SER A 144 7.94 -9.44 -4.29
C SER A 144 7.57 -9.99 -5.68
N GLY A 145 7.36 -9.12 -6.68
CA GLY A 145 7.10 -9.55 -8.05
C GLY A 145 8.23 -10.39 -8.65
N MET A 146 9.49 -10.03 -8.36
CA MET A 146 10.65 -10.83 -8.75
C MET A 146 10.71 -12.19 -8.04
N ILE A 147 10.50 -12.22 -6.71
CA ILE A 147 10.49 -13.46 -5.92
C ILE A 147 9.38 -14.39 -6.40
N ILE A 148 8.17 -13.86 -6.63
CA ILE A 148 7.05 -14.64 -7.14
C ILE A 148 7.38 -15.19 -8.53
N ALA A 149 7.91 -14.37 -9.44
CA ALA A 149 8.28 -14.84 -10.77
C ALA A 149 9.33 -15.98 -10.71
N ALA A 150 10.35 -15.84 -9.84
CA ALA A 150 11.36 -16.87 -9.62
C ALA A 150 10.78 -18.14 -9.01
N SER A 151 9.90 -18.02 -8.00
CA SER A 151 9.27 -19.18 -7.35
C SER A 151 8.37 -19.98 -8.28
N GLN A 152 7.87 -19.36 -9.36
CA GLN A 152 7.07 -20.03 -10.38
C GLN A 152 7.90 -20.80 -11.42
N LEU A 153 9.21 -20.53 -11.55
CA LEU A 153 10.05 -21.22 -12.54
C LEU A 153 10.11 -22.73 -12.30
N LYS A 154 10.02 -23.19 -11.05
CA LYS A 154 9.97 -24.63 -10.72
C LYS A 154 8.79 -25.35 -11.38
N HIS A 155 7.64 -24.68 -11.46
CA HIS A 155 6.44 -25.23 -12.10
C HIS A 155 6.51 -25.16 -13.63
N ILE A 156 7.24 -24.18 -14.18
CA ILE A 156 7.51 -24.12 -15.63
C ILE A 156 8.45 -25.25 -16.04
N LEU A 157 9.54 -25.48 -15.30
CA LEU A 157 10.54 -26.51 -15.59
C LEU A 157 10.08 -27.92 -15.17
N GLY A 158 9.06 -28.02 -14.31
CA GLY A 158 8.56 -29.30 -13.78
C GLY A 158 9.39 -29.88 -12.63
N ILE A 159 10.34 -29.11 -12.09
CA ILE A 159 11.28 -29.53 -11.03
C ILE A 159 10.73 -29.22 -9.64
N ASN A 160 11.35 -29.80 -8.61
CA ASN A 160 11.09 -29.43 -7.22
C ASN A 160 12.20 -28.46 -6.79
N ALA A 161 11.80 -27.25 -6.35
CA ALA A 161 12.73 -26.26 -5.84
C ALA A 161 12.08 -25.50 -4.68
N GLU A 162 12.90 -25.20 -3.68
CA GLU A 162 12.49 -24.57 -2.43
C GLU A 162 13.46 -23.46 -2.06
N GLY A 163 12.99 -22.47 -1.30
CA GLY A 163 13.80 -21.34 -0.88
C GLY A 163 12.95 -20.25 -0.26
N HIS A 164 13.47 -19.63 0.80
CA HIS A 164 12.76 -18.58 1.54
C HIS A 164 12.96 -17.19 0.93
N ASN A 165 14.13 -16.95 0.33
CA ASN A 165 14.50 -15.72 -0.35
C ASN A 165 14.87 -15.99 -1.82
N LEU A 166 15.16 -14.93 -2.59
CA LEU A 166 15.46 -15.07 -4.02
C LEU A 166 16.75 -15.87 -4.27
N LEU A 167 17.78 -15.69 -3.42
CA LEU A 167 19.07 -16.35 -3.61
C LEU A 167 18.94 -17.87 -3.43
N ASP A 168 18.31 -18.30 -2.34
CA ASP A 168 18.08 -19.72 -2.05
C ASP A 168 17.26 -20.37 -3.17
N LEU A 169 16.21 -19.68 -3.65
CA LEU A 169 15.39 -20.15 -4.77
C LEU A 169 16.22 -20.30 -6.05
N LEU A 170 17.07 -19.33 -6.39
CA LEU A 170 17.90 -19.41 -7.59
C LEU A 170 18.94 -20.52 -7.50
N ILE A 171 19.57 -20.70 -6.34
CA ILE A 171 20.53 -21.79 -6.10
C ILE A 171 19.81 -23.14 -6.26
N SER A 172 18.68 -23.34 -5.58
CA SER A 172 17.89 -24.57 -5.66
C SER A 172 17.42 -24.87 -7.09
N LEU A 173 17.00 -23.84 -7.86
CA LEU A 173 16.61 -23.99 -9.26
C LEU A 173 17.78 -24.42 -10.16
N VAL A 174 18.98 -23.90 -9.93
CA VAL A 174 20.18 -24.27 -10.70
C VAL A 174 20.61 -25.69 -10.36
N GLU A 175 20.55 -26.09 -9.09
CA GLU A 175 20.88 -27.44 -8.64
C GLU A 175 19.96 -28.50 -9.25
N HIS A 176 18.65 -28.24 -9.31
CA HIS A 176 17.66 -29.18 -9.84
C HIS A 176 17.40 -29.01 -11.35
N LEU A 177 18.12 -28.11 -12.03
CA LEU A 177 17.98 -27.88 -13.47
C LEU A 177 18.13 -29.16 -14.32
N PRO A 178 19.03 -30.12 -13.99
CA PRO A 178 19.14 -31.39 -14.72
C PRO A 178 17.87 -32.27 -14.65
N GLU A 179 17.00 -32.07 -13.66
CA GLU A 179 15.76 -32.85 -13.46
C GLU A 179 14.57 -32.34 -14.28
N THR A 180 14.81 -31.38 -15.18
CA THR A 180 13.76 -30.70 -15.96
C THR A 180 12.91 -31.68 -16.76
N ASN A 181 11.59 -31.59 -16.58
CA ASN A 181 10.63 -32.27 -17.44
C ASN A 181 10.41 -31.44 -18.72
N TRP A 182 11.03 -31.86 -19.82
CA TRP A 182 11.01 -31.13 -21.09
C TRP A 182 9.59 -30.90 -21.65
N ILE A 183 8.66 -31.81 -21.42
CA ILE A 183 7.26 -31.65 -21.86
C ILE A 183 6.60 -30.51 -21.09
N THR A 184 6.80 -30.47 -19.76
CA THR A 184 6.30 -29.41 -18.89
C THR A 184 6.93 -28.07 -19.25
N ALA A 185 8.25 -28.05 -19.51
CA ALA A 185 8.97 -26.85 -19.95
C ALA A 185 8.41 -26.29 -21.26
N ILE A 186 8.15 -27.12 -22.26
CA ILE A 186 7.55 -26.68 -23.54
C ILE A 186 6.16 -26.07 -23.30
N ILE A 187 5.30 -26.72 -22.51
CA ILE A 187 3.97 -26.19 -22.16
C ILE A 187 4.10 -24.85 -21.43
N GLY A 188 4.96 -24.76 -20.41
CA GLY A 188 5.13 -23.56 -19.60
C GLY A 188 5.71 -22.39 -20.39
N VAL A 189 6.77 -22.62 -21.18
CA VAL A 189 7.41 -21.58 -22.01
C VAL A 189 6.48 -21.11 -23.11
N SER A 190 5.78 -22.03 -23.79
CA SER A 190 4.82 -21.65 -24.85
C SER A 190 3.63 -20.88 -24.27
N ALA A 191 3.08 -21.30 -23.13
CA ALA A 191 2.02 -20.58 -22.43
C ALA A 191 2.48 -19.18 -22.00
N THR A 192 3.69 -19.07 -21.45
CA THR A 192 4.29 -17.78 -21.05
C THR A 192 4.48 -16.85 -22.24
N GLY A 193 5.05 -17.36 -23.33
CA GLY A 193 5.25 -16.61 -24.58
C GLY A 193 3.94 -16.14 -25.19
N PHE A 194 2.93 -17.02 -25.24
CA PHE A 194 1.59 -16.68 -25.69
C PHE A 194 0.97 -15.57 -24.84
N LEU A 195 1.02 -15.68 -23.51
CA LEU A 195 0.45 -14.68 -22.60
C LEU A 195 1.13 -13.30 -22.72
N PHE A 196 2.46 -13.27 -22.88
CA PHE A 196 3.17 -12.02 -23.17
C PHE A 196 2.76 -11.41 -24.51
N TRP A 197 2.59 -12.24 -25.53
CA TRP A 197 2.12 -11.81 -26.84
C TRP A 197 0.68 -11.30 -26.81
N VAL A 198 -0.23 -11.98 -26.09
CA VAL A 198 -1.60 -11.51 -25.86
C VAL A 198 -1.59 -10.11 -25.26
N ARG A 199 -0.74 -9.88 -24.26
CA ARG A 199 -0.70 -8.62 -23.53
C ARG A 199 -0.16 -7.45 -24.36
N LYS A 200 0.90 -7.67 -25.17
CA LYS A 200 1.59 -6.60 -25.91
C LYS A 200 1.17 -6.50 -27.38
N GLY A 201 0.92 -7.64 -28.03
CA GLY A 201 0.79 -7.77 -29.48
C GLY A 201 -0.63 -8.02 -29.99
N LEU A 202 -1.49 -8.73 -29.25
CA LEU A 202 -2.79 -9.16 -29.76
C LEU A 202 -3.73 -7.99 -30.06
N LYS A 203 -3.90 -7.03 -29.14
CA LYS A 203 -4.78 -5.87 -29.37
C LYS A 203 -4.36 -5.03 -30.58
N PRO A 204 -3.08 -4.64 -30.76
CA PRO A 204 -2.63 -4.00 -32.00
C PRO A 204 -2.85 -4.86 -33.26
N ALA A 205 -2.60 -6.17 -33.19
CA ALA A 205 -2.77 -7.08 -34.32
C ALA A 205 -4.25 -7.17 -34.76
N LEU A 206 -5.18 -7.34 -33.81
CA LEU A 206 -6.61 -7.39 -34.08
C LEU A 206 -7.13 -6.07 -34.66
N LYS A 207 -6.64 -4.93 -34.16
CA LYS A 207 -6.97 -3.62 -34.73
C LYS A 207 -6.48 -3.47 -36.17
N ARG A 208 -5.26 -3.94 -36.49
CA ARG A 208 -4.75 -3.98 -37.87
C ARG A 208 -5.57 -4.89 -38.77
N ALA A 209 -6.11 -5.98 -38.22
CA ALA A 209 -7.01 -6.90 -38.93
C ALA A 209 -8.45 -6.38 -39.09
N GLY A 210 -8.75 -5.14 -38.68
CA GLY A 210 -10.08 -4.53 -38.84
C GLY A 210 -11.10 -4.89 -37.76
N VAL A 211 -10.70 -5.56 -36.69
CA VAL A 211 -11.60 -5.93 -35.58
C VAL A 211 -11.97 -4.70 -34.75
N ARG A 212 -13.27 -4.56 -34.42
CA ARG A 212 -13.78 -3.48 -33.55
C ARG A 212 -13.08 -3.48 -32.18
N SER A 213 -12.83 -2.30 -31.63
CA SER A 213 -12.09 -2.12 -30.36
C SER A 213 -12.66 -2.95 -29.20
N GLY A 214 -13.99 -2.99 -29.06
CA GLY A 214 -14.63 -3.74 -27.97
C GLY A 214 -14.38 -5.25 -28.05
N ILE A 215 -14.45 -5.83 -29.25
CA ILE A 215 -14.18 -7.27 -29.46
C ILE A 215 -12.70 -7.57 -29.22
N ALA A 216 -11.80 -6.68 -29.66
CA ALA A 216 -10.37 -6.82 -29.41
C ALA A 216 -10.01 -6.77 -27.91
N ASP A 217 -10.73 -5.96 -27.14
CA ASP A 217 -10.56 -5.88 -25.68
C ASP A 217 -11.04 -7.15 -24.97
N VAL A 218 -12.21 -7.67 -25.34
CA VAL A 218 -12.72 -8.94 -24.81
C VAL A 218 -11.80 -10.10 -25.16
N ALA A 219 -11.35 -10.21 -26.42
CA ALA A 219 -10.44 -11.26 -26.87
C ALA A 219 -9.10 -11.23 -26.10
N THR A 220 -8.58 -10.03 -25.85
CA THR A 220 -7.33 -9.85 -25.08
C THR A 220 -7.52 -10.24 -23.62
N LYS A 221 -8.65 -9.87 -23.00
CA LYS A 221 -9.01 -10.26 -21.63
C LYS A 221 -9.28 -11.76 -21.47
N ALA A 222 -9.76 -12.43 -22.53
CA ALA A 222 -10.00 -13.87 -22.55
C ALA A 222 -8.74 -14.72 -22.79
N GLY A 223 -7.61 -14.11 -23.17
CA GLY A 223 -6.37 -14.82 -23.50
C GLY A 223 -5.86 -15.79 -22.41
N PRO A 224 -5.85 -15.42 -21.10
CA PRO A 224 -5.53 -16.35 -20.03
C PRO A 224 -6.42 -17.59 -19.95
N VAL A 225 -7.71 -17.45 -20.25
CA VAL A 225 -8.62 -18.60 -20.28
C VAL A 225 -8.41 -19.43 -21.53
N ALA A 226 -8.17 -18.79 -22.68
CA ALA A 226 -7.88 -19.51 -23.92
C ALA A 226 -6.64 -20.42 -23.78
N ILE A 227 -5.56 -19.93 -23.15
CA ILE A 227 -4.37 -20.76 -22.94
C ILE A 227 -4.62 -21.89 -21.93
N VAL A 228 -5.39 -21.63 -20.86
CA VAL A 228 -5.80 -22.65 -19.88
C VAL A 228 -6.60 -23.77 -20.55
N VAL A 229 -7.58 -23.42 -21.40
CA VAL A 229 -8.36 -24.41 -22.15
C VAL A 229 -7.47 -25.17 -23.13
N ALA A 230 -6.61 -24.47 -23.88
CA ALA A 230 -5.75 -25.09 -24.88
C ALA A 230 -4.75 -26.08 -24.26
N THR A 231 -4.08 -25.72 -23.16
CA THR A 231 -3.10 -26.59 -22.51
C THR A 231 -3.76 -27.75 -21.78
N THR A 232 -4.93 -27.53 -21.17
CA THR A 232 -5.73 -28.61 -20.56
C THR A 232 -6.16 -29.64 -21.62
N PHE A 233 -6.68 -29.17 -22.75
CA PHE A 233 -7.05 -30.05 -23.86
C PHE A 233 -5.84 -30.81 -24.41
N ALA A 234 -4.70 -30.14 -24.57
CA ALA A 234 -3.47 -30.80 -25.04
C ALA A 234 -3.01 -31.90 -24.07
N VAL A 235 -3.02 -31.66 -22.75
CA VAL A 235 -2.64 -32.67 -21.77
C VAL A 235 -3.59 -33.86 -21.79
N TRP A 236 -4.90 -33.62 -21.85
CA TRP A 236 -5.89 -34.69 -21.96
C TRP A 236 -5.74 -35.49 -23.26
N ALA A 237 -5.66 -34.81 -24.41
CA ALA A 237 -5.65 -35.46 -25.72
C ALA A 237 -4.39 -36.30 -25.97
N PHE A 238 -3.25 -35.88 -25.43
CA PHE A 238 -1.97 -36.59 -25.59
C PHE A 238 -1.57 -37.44 -24.38
N GLY A 239 -2.39 -37.50 -23.33
CA GLY A 239 -2.11 -38.23 -22.09
C GLY A 239 -0.80 -37.80 -21.43
N LEU A 240 -0.55 -36.48 -21.35
CA LEU A 240 0.74 -35.93 -20.90
C LEU A 240 0.91 -36.00 -19.37
N ASP A 241 -0.18 -36.15 -18.64
CA ASP A 241 -0.19 -36.41 -17.20
C ASP A 241 0.56 -37.71 -16.87
N ALA A 242 0.31 -38.78 -17.64
CA ALA A 242 1.04 -40.04 -17.52
C ALA A 242 2.53 -39.94 -17.93
N ARG A 243 2.93 -38.84 -18.58
CA ARG A 243 4.32 -38.57 -19.01
C ARG A 243 5.04 -37.59 -18.08
N GLY A 244 4.53 -37.41 -16.86
CA GLY A 244 5.18 -36.62 -15.81
C GLY A 244 4.82 -35.13 -15.81
N VAL A 245 3.85 -34.68 -16.62
CA VAL A 245 3.33 -33.32 -16.49
C VAL A 245 2.49 -33.21 -15.22
N LYS A 246 2.91 -32.34 -14.30
CA LYS A 246 2.19 -32.08 -13.05
C LYS A 246 0.89 -31.32 -13.36
N ILE A 247 -0.26 -31.97 -13.13
CA ILE A 247 -1.60 -31.41 -13.32
C ILE A 247 -2.22 -30.97 -11.99
N VAL A 248 -3.32 -30.21 -12.06
CA VAL A 248 -4.13 -29.79 -10.91
C VAL A 248 -4.70 -31.00 -10.16
N GLY A 249 -5.27 -31.97 -10.89
CA GLY A 249 -5.84 -33.19 -10.30
C GLY A 249 -7.28 -33.02 -9.83
N GLU A 250 -7.72 -33.89 -8.91
CA GLU A 250 -9.07 -33.86 -8.37
C GLU A 250 -9.32 -32.58 -7.57
N VAL A 251 -10.40 -31.87 -7.91
CA VAL A 251 -10.87 -30.70 -7.18
C VAL A 251 -12.30 -31.00 -6.72
N PRO A 252 -12.62 -30.88 -5.42
CA PRO A 252 -13.94 -31.21 -4.90
C PRO A 252 -15.05 -30.43 -5.63
N GLN A 253 -16.08 -31.14 -6.11
CA GLN A 253 -17.27 -30.53 -6.71
C GLN A 253 -18.25 -30.04 -5.64
N SER A 254 -17.79 -29.14 -4.78
CA SER A 254 -18.57 -28.66 -3.63
C SER A 254 -18.56 -27.15 -3.52
N LEU A 255 -19.62 -26.63 -2.92
CA LEU A 255 -19.57 -25.28 -2.38
C LEU A 255 -18.59 -25.21 -1.21
N PRO A 256 -18.04 -24.01 -0.91
CA PRO A 256 -17.16 -23.83 0.23
C PRO A 256 -17.81 -24.37 1.51
N PRO A 257 -17.16 -25.31 2.23
CA PRO A 257 -17.70 -25.82 3.47
C PRO A 257 -17.68 -24.73 4.54
N LEU A 258 -18.66 -24.73 5.46
CA LEU A 258 -18.58 -23.89 6.64
C LEU A 258 -17.58 -24.51 7.62
N THR A 259 -16.43 -23.88 7.78
CA THR A 259 -15.31 -24.36 8.61
C THR A 259 -15.02 -23.38 9.72
N LEU A 260 -14.82 -23.87 10.95
CA LEU A 260 -14.29 -23.02 12.02
C LEU A 260 -12.76 -23.16 12.07
N PRO A 261 -12.01 -22.04 12.14
CA PRO A 261 -10.57 -22.12 12.30
C PRO A 261 -10.22 -22.74 13.65
N VAL A 262 -9.19 -23.58 13.67
CA VAL A 262 -8.70 -24.20 14.90
C VAL A 262 -7.96 -23.15 15.72
N PHE A 263 -8.47 -22.83 16.91
CA PHE A 263 -7.83 -21.90 17.83
C PHE A 263 -6.86 -22.64 18.74
N SER A 264 -5.56 -22.47 18.46
CA SER A 264 -4.48 -22.84 19.37
C SER A 264 -3.76 -21.58 19.81
N THR A 265 -3.57 -21.41 21.13
CA THR A 265 -2.84 -20.26 21.69
C THR A 265 -1.43 -20.14 21.11
N ASP A 266 -0.79 -21.28 20.85
CA ASP A 266 0.55 -21.32 20.27
C ASP A 266 0.56 -20.86 18.81
N LEU A 267 -0.37 -21.37 17.99
CA LEU A 267 -0.53 -20.94 16.59
C LEU A 267 -0.89 -19.45 16.51
N VAL A 268 -1.79 -18.96 17.37
CA VAL A 268 -2.14 -17.53 17.42
C VAL A 268 -0.91 -16.68 17.70
N ARG A 269 -0.03 -17.09 18.63
CA ARG A 269 1.17 -16.34 18.97
C ARG A 269 2.16 -16.28 17.79
N GLN A 270 2.33 -17.39 17.08
CA GLN A 270 3.22 -17.48 15.92
C GLN A 270 2.68 -16.70 14.72
N LEU A 271 1.36 -16.71 14.52
CA LEU A 271 0.69 -16.05 13.40
C LEU A 271 0.37 -14.57 13.65
N LEU A 272 0.53 -14.05 14.87
CA LEU A 272 0.12 -12.68 15.22
C LEU A 272 0.85 -11.62 14.37
N LEU A 273 2.18 -11.69 14.30
CA LEU A 273 2.97 -10.75 13.52
C LEU A 273 2.71 -10.91 12.00
N PRO A 274 2.73 -12.13 11.43
CA PRO A 274 2.34 -12.33 10.04
C PRO A 274 0.93 -11.81 9.72
N ALA A 275 -0.06 -12.08 10.57
CA ALA A 275 -1.44 -11.61 10.39
C ALA A 275 -1.51 -10.08 10.36
N PHE A 276 -0.77 -9.41 11.25
CA PHE A 276 -0.70 -7.96 11.31
C PHE A 276 -0.06 -7.36 10.04
N LEU A 277 1.07 -7.91 9.60
CA LEU A 277 1.75 -7.46 8.38
C LEU A 277 0.90 -7.69 7.12
N ILE A 278 0.28 -8.87 6.99
CA ILE A 278 -0.64 -9.19 5.89
C ILE A 278 -1.84 -8.25 5.89
N SER A 279 -2.37 -7.90 7.06
CA SER A 279 -3.49 -6.96 7.18
C SER A 279 -3.10 -5.57 6.70
N ILE A 280 -1.97 -5.03 7.17
CA ILE A 280 -1.50 -3.69 6.75
C ILE A 280 -1.21 -3.66 5.26
N ILE A 281 -0.46 -4.63 4.74
CA ILE A 281 -0.11 -4.68 3.32
C ILE A 281 -1.35 -4.88 2.46
N GLY A 282 -2.23 -5.81 2.85
CA GLY A 282 -3.49 -6.05 2.14
C GLY A 282 -4.37 -4.80 2.10
N PHE A 283 -4.50 -4.09 3.23
CA PHE A 283 -5.24 -2.83 3.29
C PHE A 283 -4.61 -1.75 2.42
N VAL A 284 -3.30 -1.52 2.54
CA VAL A 284 -2.58 -0.45 1.81
C VAL A 284 -2.61 -0.70 0.30
N GLU A 285 -2.46 -1.95 -0.13
CA GLU A 285 -2.61 -2.33 -1.53
C GLU A 285 -4.04 -2.02 -2.00
N SER A 286 -5.04 -2.54 -1.27
CA SER A 286 -6.46 -2.36 -1.62
C SER A 286 -6.87 -0.90 -1.72
N ILE A 287 -6.54 -0.08 -0.71
CA ILE A 287 -6.96 1.32 -0.64
C ILE A 287 -6.31 2.13 -1.75
N SER A 288 -5.05 1.86 -2.09
CA SER A 288 -4.34 2.52 -3.19
C SER A 288 -5.03 2.27 -4.53
N VAL A 289 -5.46 1.02 -4.78
CA VAL A 289 -6.22 0.67 -5.99
C VAL A 289 -7.61 1.30 -5.97
N ALA A 290 -8.32 1.20 -4.85
CA ALA A 290 -9.66 1.75 -4.69
C ALA A 290 -9.67 3.27 -4.93
N GLN A 291 -8.77 4.01 -4.31
CA GLN A 291 -8.64 5.47 -4.48
C GLN A 291 -8.28 5.86 -5.92
N THR A 292 -7.35 5.14 -6.54
CA THR A 292 -6.94 5.40 -7.93
C THR A 292 -8.11 5.23 -8.91
N LEU A 293 -8.91 4.16 -8.75
CA LEU A 293 -10.06 3.89 -9.60
C LEU A 293 -11.24 4.81 -9.29
N ALA A 294 -11.48 5.10 -8.00
CA ALA A 294 -12.52 6.04 -7.58
C ALA A 294 -12.25 7.45 -8.11
N ALA A 295 -11.00 7.92 -8.10
CA ALA A 295 -10.61 9.21 -8.66
C ALA A 295 -10.98 9.33 -10.15
N LYS A 296 -10.82 8.27 -10.94
CA LYS A 296 -11.24 8.24 -12.35
C LYS A 296 -12.75 8.39 -12.53
N LYS A 297 -13.56 7.89 -11.59
CA LYS A 297 -15.03 8.05 -11.56
C LYS A 297 -15.51 9.24 -10.72
N ARG A 298 -14.59 10.10 -10.23
CA ARG A 298 -14.89 11.24 -9.33
C ARG A 298 -15.66 10.81 -8.07
N GLN A 299 -15.32 9.65 -7.53
CA GLN A 299 -15.89 9.07 -6.33
C GLN A 299 -14.94 9.24 -5.15
N ARG A 300 -15.48 9.22 -3.93
CA ARG A 300 -14.69 9.19 -2.69
C ARG A 300 -14.72 7.77 -2.12
N ILE A 301 -13.61 7.37 -1.51
CA ILE A 301 -13.46 6.13 -0.76
C ILE A 301 -13.23 6.51 0.70
N ASP A 302 -13.90 5.82 1.62
CA ASP A 302 -13.69 5.95 3.05
C ASP A 302 -12.69 4.86 3.51
N PRO A 303 -11.44 5.21 3.88
CA PRO A 303 -10.45 4.22 4.30
C PRO A 303 -10.88 3.41 5.54
N ASP A 304 -11.62 4.00 6.48
CA ASP A 304 -12.07 3.30 7.68
C ASP A 304 -13.11 2.23 7.32
N GLN A 305 -13.98 2.55 6.38
CA GLN A 305 -14.99 1.59 5.92
C GLN A 305 -14.40 0.50 5.03
N GLU A 306 -13.33 0.79 4.27
CA GLU A 306 -12.58 -0.22 3.53
C GLU A 306 -11.89 -1.23 4.46
N LEU A 307 -11.38 -0.79 5.62
CA LEU A 307 -10.87 -1.69 6.66
C LEU A 307 -11.97 -2.67 7.13
N ILE A 308 -13.18 -2.17 7.35
CA ILE A 308 -14.32 -3.00 7.74
C ILE A 308 -14.70 -3.99 6.62
N GLY A 309 -14.76 -3.52 5.38
CA GLY A 309 -15.07 -4.36 4.21
C GLY A 309 -14.07 -5.48 4.00
N LEU A 310 -12.78 -5.19 4.03
CA LEU A 310 -11.71 -6.18 3.88
C LEU A 310 -11.61 -7.10 5.10
N GLY A 311 -11.85 -6.56 6.30
CA GLY A 311 -11.91 -7.36 7.52
C GLY A 311 -13.03 -8.39 7.49
N ALA A 312 -14.24 -7.97 7.11
CA ALA A 312 -15.38 -8.87 6.92
C ALA A 312 -15.11 -9.92 5.83
N ALA A 313 -14.43 -9.53 4.74
CA ALA A 313 -14.03 -10.47 3.68
C ALA A 313 -13.06 -11.55 4.20
N ASN A 314 -12.07 -11.17 5.00
CA ASN A 314 -11.09 -12.11 5.57
C ASN A 314 -11.68 -13.02 6.66
N VAL A 315 -12.63 -12.51 7.46
CA VAL A 315 -13.42 -13.36 8.38
C VAL A 315 -14.27 -14.35 7.59
N ALA A 316 -14.89 -13.94 6.47
CA ALA A 316 -15.60 -14.89 5.62
C ALA A 316 -14.65 -15.95 5.03
N ALA A 317 -13.43 -15.56 4.64
CA ALA A 317 -12.45 -16.49 4.10
C ALA A 317 -12.08 -17.58 5.12
N SER A 318 -11.89 -17.21 6.39
CA SER A 318 -11.60 -18.20 7.44
C SER A 318 -12.75 -19.14 7.72
N LEU A 319 -13.99 -18.67 7.53
CA LEU A 319 -15.20 -19.47 7.75
C LEU A 319 -15.55 -20.39 6.59
N THR A 320 -14.92 -20.22 5.42
CA THR A 320 -15.29 -20.97 4.21
C THR A 320 -14.14 -21.74 3.57
N GLY A 321 -13.12 -22.16 4.32
CA GLY A 321 -12.02 -22.94 3.74
C GLY A 321 -11.03 -22.12 2.89
N GLY A 322 -10.99 -20.79 3.07
CA GLY A 322 -10.09 -19.88 2.35
C GLY A 322 -8.82 -19.50 3.10
N PHE A 323 -8.10 -18.53 2.56
CA PHE A 323 -6.89 -17.92 3.14
C PHE A 323 -6.96 -16.40 2.96
N PRO A 324 -6.01 -15.60 3.49
CA PRO A 324 -6.13 -14.14 3.45
C PRO A 324 -6.36 -13.57 2.05
N VAL A 325 -7.27 -12.59 1.95
CA VAL A 325 -7.72 -11.96 0.70
C VAL A 325 -7.58 -10.46 0.73
N THR A 326 -7.45 -9.86 -0.46
CA THR A 326 -7.30 -8.41 -0.64
C THR A 326 -7.83 -7.96 -2.01
N GLY A 327 -7.90 -6.65 -2.24
CA GLY A 327 -8.25 -6.05 -3.53
C GLY A 327 -7.10 -6.14 -4.53
N GLY A 328 -7.27 -6.89 -5.62
CA GLY A 328 -6.21 -7.07 -6.63
C GLY A 328 -6.20 -5.96 -7.68
N PHE A 329 -5.04 -5.34 -7.95
CA PHE A 329 -4.90 -4.26 -8.94
C PHE A 329 -5.41 -4.65 -10.34
N SER A 330 -4.84 -5.71 -10.93
CA SER A 330 -5.17 -6.13 -12.30
C SER A 330 -6.66 -6.46 -12.46
N ARG A 331 -7.24 -7.14 -11.46
CA ARG A 331 -8.66 -7.51 -11.44
C ARG A 331 -9.58 -6.31 -11.30
N SER A 332 -9.26 -5.40 -10.40
CA SER A 332 -10.06 -4.20 -10.17
C SER A 332 -10.05 -3.28 -11.38
N VAL A 333 -8.93 -3.19 -12.11
CA VAL A 333 -8.88 -2.48 -13.40
C VAL A 333 -9.78 -3.17 -14.44
N VAL A 334 -9.74 -4.50 -14.54
CA VAL A 334 -10.63 -5.23 -15.48
C VAL A 334 -12.10 -5.05 -15.13
N ASN A 335 -12.45 -5.11 -13.84
CA ASN A 335 -13.80 -4.87 -13.33
C ASN A 335 -14.27 -3.44 -13.63
N PHE A 336 -13.41 -2.45 -13.38
CA PHE A 336 -13.65 -1.05 -13.71
C PHE A 336 -13.87 -0.84 -15.22
N ASP A 337 -12.97 -1.36 -16.04
CA ASP A 337 -13.01 -1.23 -17.51
C ASP A 337 -14.17 -2.01 -18.14
N ALA A 338 -14.65 -3.05 -17.48
CA ALA A 338 -15.85 -3.79 -17.89
C ALA A 338 -17.15 -3.04 -17.57
N GLY A 339 -17.07 -1.93 -16.85
CA GLY A 339 -18.21 -1.07 -16.57
C GLY A 339 -18.85 -1.27 -15.20
N ALA A 340 -18.22 -2.00 -14.27
CA ALA A 340 -18.78 -2.20 -12.92
C ALA A 340 -19.18 -0.87 -12.26
N GLU A 341 -20.43 -0.75 -11.87
CA GLU A 341 -21.03 0.45 -11.30
C GLU A 341 -21.20 0.37 -9.78
N THR A 342 -21.36 -0.84 -9.24
CA THR A 342 -21.54 -1.09 -7.81
C THR A 342 -20.76 -2.32 -7.33
N PRO A 343 -20.59 -2.49 -6.00
CA PRO A 343 -20.06 -3.72 -5.45
C PRO A 343 -20.88 -4.99 -5.77
N ALA A 344 -22.12 -4.86 -6.27
CA ALA A 344 -22.92 -5.99 -6.73
C ALA A 344 -22.27 -6.78 -7.87
N ALA A 345 -21.44 -6.14 -8.72
CA ALA A 345 -20.63 -6.84 -9.72
C ALA A 345 -19.76 -7.94 -9.07
N GLY A 346 -19.20 -7.66 -7.89
CA GLY A 346 -18.49 -8.65 -7.08
C GLY A 346 -19.42 -9.76 -6.58
N ALA A 347 -20.58 -9.42 -6.04
CA ALA A 347 -21.54 -10.42 -5.57
C ALA A 347 -21.99 -11.38 -6.69
N TYR A 348 -22.27 -10.87 -7.90
CA TYR A 348 -22.56 -11.71 -9.07
C TYR A 348 -21.36 -12.54 -9.51
N THR A 349 -20.15 -12.00 -9.37
CA THR A 349 -18.92 -12.77 -9.62
C THR A 349 -18.83 -13.98 -8.69
N ALA A 350 -19.16 -13.79 -7.40
CA ALA A 350 -19.18 -14.88 -6.42
C ALA A 350 -20.20 -15.97 -6.78
N VAL A 351 -21.38 -15.60 -7.31
CA VAL A 351 -22.35 -16.56 -7.85
C VAL A 351 -21.77 -17.34 -9.02
N GLY A 352 -21.11 -16.66 -9.97
CA GLY A 352 -20.42 -17.30 -11.09
C GLY A 352 -19.32 -18.28 -10.64
N LEU A 353 -18.57 -17.93 -9.60
CA LEU A 353 -17.55 -18.79 -9.01
C LEU A 353 -18.14 -19.98 -8.26
N ALA A 354 -19.27 -19.80 -7.56
CA ALA A 354 -19.99 -20.90 -6.92
C ALA A 354 -20.52 -21.90 -7.95
N ILE A 355 -21.05 -21.43 -9.08
CA ILE A 355 -21.44 -22.28 -10.21
C ILE A 355 -20.21 -23.01 -10.77
N ALA A 356 -19.09 -22.30 -10.94
CA ALA A 356 -17.85 -22.92 -11.43
C ALA A 356 -17.29 -24.00 -10.49
N ALA A 357 -17.36 -23.79 -9.17
CA ALA A 357 -16.92 -24.77 -8.17
C ALA A 357 -17.72 -26.08 -8.26
N VAL A 358 -19.03 -26.01 -8.50
CA VAL A 358 -19.89 -27.20 -8.56
C VAL A 358 -19.87 -27.86 -9.95
N ALA A 359 -19.75 -27.08 -11.03
CA ALA A 359 -19.95 -27.58 -12.39
C ALA A 359 -18.68 -27.67 -13.26
N LEU A 360 -17.68 -26.79 -13.05
CA LEU A 360 -16.50 -26.67 -13.93
C LEU A 360 -15.25 -27.37 -13.37
N THR A 361 -15.29 -27.88 -12.14
CA THR A 361 -14.19 -28.59 -11.48
C THR A 361 -13.65 -29.82 -12.23
N PRO A 362 -14.45 -30.64 -12.95
CA PRO A 362 -13.90 -31.73 -13.76
C PRO A 362 -13.12 -31.24 -14.97
N LEU A 363 -13.48 -30.06 -15.52
CA LEU A 363 -12.82 -29.49 -16.69
C LEU A 363 -11.41 -29.00 -16.39
N ILE A 364 -11.07 -28.76 -15.12
CA ILE A 364 -9.74 -28.31 -14.71
C ILE A 364 -8.84 -29.46 -14.23
N PHE A 365 -9.29 -30.72 -14.26
CA PHE A 365 -8.50 -31.86 -13.77
C PHE A 365 -7.14 -31.97 -14.47
N PHE A 366 -7.13 -31.93 -15.81
CA PHE A 366 -5.94 -32.03 -16.65
C PHE A 366 -5.17 -30.71 -16.80
N LEU A 367 -5.54 -29.66 -16.07
CA LEU A 367 -4.91 -28.35 -16.17
C LEU A 367 -3.45 -28.42 -15.71
N PRO A 368 -2.45 -28.08 -16.55
CA PRO A 368 -1.05 -28.14 -16.13
C PRO A 368 -0.72 -27.05 -15.12
N LYS A 369 -0.04 -27.41 -14.02
CA LYS A 369 0.49 -26.43 -13.05
C LYS A 369 1.42 -25.40 -13.72
N ALA A 370 2.13 -25.81 -14.77
CA ALA A 370 2.96 -24.91 -15.60
C ALA A 370 2.16 -23.76 -16.26
N THR A 371 0.89 -23.99 -16.62
CA THR A 371 0.04 -22.93 -17.22
C THR A 371 -0.41 -21.92 -16.17
N LEU A 372 -0.72 -22.38 -14.96
CA LEU A 372 -1.03 -21.50 -13.82
C LEU A 372 0.20 -20.67 -13.43
N ALA A 373 1.38 -21.28 -13.39
CA ALA A 373 2.65 -20.59 -13.15
C ALA A 373 2.95 -19.52 -14.21
N ALA A 374 2.75 -19.84 -15.50
CA ALA A 374 2.87 -18.87 -16.60
C ALA A 374 1.93 -17.67 -16.43
N THR A 375 0.69 -17.93 -15.98
CA THR A 375 -0.30 -16.89 -15.69
C THR A 375 0.15 -15.99 -14.55
N ILE A 376 0.71 -16.54 -13.48
CA ILE A 376 1.27 -15.77 -12.37
C ILE A 376 2.45 -14.93 -12.84
N ILE A 377 3.43 -15.52 -13.53
CA ILE A 377 4.64 -14.84 -14.01
C ILE A 377 4.26 -13.60 -14.83
N VAL A 378 3.37 -13.74 -15.81
CA VAL A 378 2.96 -12.64 -16.67
C VAL A 378 2.15 -11.58 -15.91
N ALA A 379 1.39 -11.97 -14.88
CA ALA A 379 0.67 -11.03 -14.03
C ALA A 379 1.64 -10.21 -13.17
N VAL A 380 2.55 -10.85 -12.43
CA VAL A 380 3.43 -10.16 -11.47
C VAL A 380 4.54 -9.34 -12.14
N LEU A 381 5.10 -9.80 -13.26
CA LEU A 381 6.14 -9.05 -13.97
C LEU A 381 5.66 -7.71 -14.54
N SER A 382 4.35 -7.48 -14.56
CA SER A 382 3.81 -6.18 -14.95
C SER A 382 3.63 -5.18 -13.82
N LEU A 383 3.79 -5.64 -12.58
CA LEU A 383 3.82 -4.79 -11.40
C LEU A 383 5.25 -4.35 -11.07
N VAL A 384 6.25 -5.04 -11.62
CA VAL A 384 7.68 -4.74 -11.48
C VAL A 384 8.02 -3.44 -12.23
N ASP A 385 8.43 -2.41 -11.49
CA ASP A 385 8.80 -1.10 -12.04
C ASP A 385 10.15 -0.61 -11.50
N PHE A 386 11.23 -0.92 -12.21
CA PHE A 386 12.57 -0.43 -11.87
C PHE A 386 12.76 1.07 -12.12
N SER A 387 11.82 1.75 -12.80
CA SER A 387 11.92 3.19 -13.02
C SER A 387 11.84 3.99 -11.71
N ILE A 388 11.27 3.40 -10.66
CA ILE A 388 11.20 4.01 -9.32
C ILE A 388 12.58 4.32 -8.75
N LEU A 389 13.59 3.46 -8.98
CA LEU A 389 14.96 3.67 -8.51
C LEU A 389 15.59 4.91 -9.15
N LYS A 390 15.39 5.09 -10.46
CA LYS A 390 15.90 6.26 -11.18
C LYS A 390 15.18 7.53 -10.75
N ARG A 391 13.85 7.48 -10.62
CA ARG A 391 13.03 8.63 -10.21
C ARG A 391 13.37 9.07 -8.78
N SER A 392 13.45 8.14 -7.84
CA SER A 392 13.80 8.44 -6.45
C SER A 392 15.22 8.98 -6.33
N TRP A 393 16.21 8.39 -7.03
CA TRP A 393 17.59 8.89 -7.02
C TRP A 393 17.72 10.33 -7.51
N SER A 394 16.92 10.70 -8.51
CA SER A 394 16.92 12.07 -9.08
C SER A 394 16.24 13.10 -8.18
N TYR A 395 15.27 12.68 -7.36
CA TYR A 395 14.47 13.59 -6.54
C TYR A 395 14.96 13.68 -5.08
N SER A 396 15.12 12.55 -4.39
CA SER A 396 15.45 12.49 -2.96
C SER A 396 16.31 11.27 -2.66
N LYS A 397 17.55 11.50 -2.19
CA LYS A 397 18.47 10.42 -1.79
C LYS A 397 17.94 9.58 -0.62
N ALA A 398 17.20 10.21 0.30
CA ALA A 398 16.55 9.52 1.41
C ALA A 398 15.50 8.53 0.91
N ASP A 399 14.65 8.97 -0.02
CA ASP A 399 13.58 8.12 -0.57
C ASP A 399 14.19 7.01 -1.43
N PHE A 400 15.27 7.29 -2.16
CA PHE A 400 16.04 6.26 -2.87
C PHE A 400 16.61 5.20 -1.91
N ALA A 401 17.23 5.62 -0.81
CA ALA A 401 17.77 4.70 0.18
C ALA A 401 16.67 3.81 0.76
N ALA A 402 15.48 4.36 1.03
CA ALA A 402 14.33 3.59 1.48
C ALA A 402 13.86 2.55 0.47
N VAL A 403 13.70 2.94 -0.81
CA VAL A 403 13.34 2.02 -1.89
C VAL A 403 14.38 0.91 -2.06
N LEU A 404 15.66 1.28 -2.10
CA LEU A 404 16.75 0.33 -2.31
C LEU A 404 16.86 -0.64 -1.14
N ALA A 405 16.81 -0.17 0.10
CA ALA A 405 16.84 -1.01 1.29
C ALA A 405 15.65 -1.98 1.30
N THR A 406 14.44 -1.50 0.98
CA THR A 406 13.25 -2.34 0.88
C THR A 406 13.44 -3.45 -0.16
N ILE A 407 13.95 -3.12 -1.37
CA ILE A 407 14.20 -4.11 -2.42
C ILE A 407 15.24 -5.14 -1.97
N LEU A 408 16.41 -4.69 -1.50
CA LEU A 408 17.51 -5.58 -1.16
C LEU A 408 17.15 -6.53 -0.01
N LEU A 409 16.48 -6.02 1.02
CA LEU A 409 16.06 -6.84 2.17
C LEU A 409 14.93 -7.80 1.81
N THR A 410 13.98 -7.35 0.98
CA THR A 410 12.93 -8.25 0.47
C THR A 410 13.53 -9.40 -0.34
N LEU A 411 14.46 -9.09 -1.25
CA LEU A 411 15.11 -10.11 -2.10
C LEU A 411 16.05 -11.04 -1.33
N GLY A 412 16.80 -10.50 -0.36
CA GLY A 412 17.85 -11.22 0.36
C GLY A 412 17.37 -11.97 1.61
N ILE A 413 16.41 -11.42 2.35
CA ILE A 413 15.93 -12.02 3.61
C ILE A 413 14.52 -12.57 3.44
N GLY A 414 13.66 -11.83 2.74
CA GLY A 414 12.27 -12.23 2.51
C GLY A 414 11.29 -11.08 2.66
N VAL A 415 10.04 -11.36 2.29
CA VAL A 415 8.95 -10.39 2.20
C VAL A 415 8.61 -9.74 3.55
N GLU A 416 8.63 -10.51 4.64
CA GLU A 416 8.32 -10.00 5.98
C GLU A 416 9.34 -8.97 6.48
N ALA A 417 10.64 -9.29 6.34
CA ALA A 417 11.73 -8.40 6.71
C ALA A 417 11.74 -7.14 5.83
N GLY A 418 11.56 -7.31 4.53
CA GLY A 418 11.50 -6.21 3.56
C GLY A 418 10.41 -5.19 3.87
N VAL A 419 9.19 -5.64 4.15
CA VAL A 419 8.08 -4.77 4.56
C VAL A 419 8.38 -4.07 5.88
N SER A 420 8.81 -4.82 6.89
CA SER A 420 9.04 -4.29 8.23
C SER A 420 10.08 -3.17 8.22
N VAL A 421 11.19 -3.38 7.51
CA VAL A 421 12.23 -2.36 7.37
C VAL A 421 11.78 -1.21 6.48
N GLY A 422 11.07 -1.47 5.38
CA GLY A 422 10.54 -0.43 4.52
C GLY A 422 9.63 0.56 5.26
N VAL A 423 8.68 0.04 6.05
CA VAL A 423 7.79 0.84 6.88
C VAL A 423 8.56 1.57 7.98
N GLY A 424 9.42 0.86 8.71
CA GLY A 424 10.23 1.45 9.78
C GLY A 424 11.13 2.59 9.28
N LEU A 425 11.76 2.40 8.12
CA LEU A 425 12.61 3.41 7.50
C LEU A 425 11.79 4.60 6.96
N SER A 426 10.59 4.37 6.42
CA SER A 426 9.67 5.44 6.01
C SER A 426 9.32 6.35 7.19
N ILE A 427 8.96 5.75 8.34
CA ILE A 427 8.64 6.48 9.57
C ILE A 427 9.88 7.20 10.11
N LEU A 428 11.01 6.51 10.19
CA LEU A 428 12.26 7.09 10.68
C LEU A 428 12.71 8.28 9.84
N LEU A 429 12.64 8.18 8.51
CA LEU A 429 12.98 9.27 7.59
C LEU A 429 12.03 10.46 7.73
N HIS A 430 10.74 10.20 7.96
CA HIS A 430 9.77 11.26 8.23
C HIS A 430 10.10 11.98 9.56
N LEU A 431 10.34 11.22 10.64
CA LEU A 431 10.74 11.77 11.94
C LEU A 431 12.05 12.55 11.84
N TYR A 432 13.04 12.05 11.09
CA TYR A 432 14.33 12.72 10.90
C TYR A 432 14.21 14.04 10.13
N LYS A 433 13.40 14.08 9.06
CA LYS A 433 13.16 15.32 8.30
C LYS A 433 12.44 16.36 9.16
N SER A 434 11.51 15.92 10.00
CA SER A 434 10.72 16.80 10.87
C SER A 434 11.51 17.26 12.11
N SER A 435 12.48 16.47 12.60
CA SER A 435 13.36 16.85 13.72
C SER A 435 14.42 17.90 13.37
N ARG A 436 14.72 18.06 12.08
CA ARG A 436 15.64 19.09 11.55
C ARG A 436 14.95 19.96 10.50
N PRO A 437 13.96 20.78 10.92
CA PRO A 437 13.20 21.61 10.01
C PRO A 437 14.09 22.65 9.32
N HIS A 438 13.67 23.12 8.15
CA HIS A 438 14.37 24.22 7.51
C HIS A 438 14.11 25.52 8.31
N ILE A 439 15.18 26.11 8.82
CA ILE A 439 15.17 27.41 9.47
C ILE A 439 15.93 28.38 8.56
N ALA A 440 15.30 29.49 8.23
CA ALA A 440 15.85 30.49 7.33
C ALA A 440 15.93 31.86 8.01
N GLU A 441 17.10 32.47 7.98
CA GLU A 441 17.21 33.91 8.23
C GLU A 441 16.60 34.66 7.04
N VAL A 442 15.71 35.60 7.33
CA VAL A 442 14.96 36.34 6.32
C VAL A 442 15.17 37.84 6.46
N GLY A 443 15.22 38.53 5.32
CA GLY A 443 15.33 39.98 5.26
C GLY A 443 14.22 40.61 4.44
N LEU A 444 14.05 41.93 4.57
CA LEU A 444 13.02 42.72 3.90
C LEU A 444 13.37 42.92 2.42
N VAL A 445 12.46 42.55 1.52
CA VAL A 445 12.60 42.84 0.09
C VAL A 445 12.42 44.36 -0.15
N PRO A 446 13.39 45.06 -0.78
CA PRO A 446 13.34 46.50 -0.95
C PRO A 446 12.05 47.02 -1.60
N GLY A 447 11.43 48.03 -1.00
CA GLY A 447 10.22 48.66 -1.53
C GLY A 447 8.93 47.84 -1.33
N THR A 448 8.97 46.80 -0.50
CA THR A 448 7.82 45.94 -0.18
C THR A 448 7.77 45.66 1.32
N GLU A 449 6.76 44.92 1.77
CA GLU A 449 6.61 44.42 3.15
C GLU A 449 6.95 42.92 3.27
N HIS A 450 7.54 42.32 2.23
CA HIS A 450 7.78 40.88 2.19
C HIS A 450 9.17 40.49 2.68
N PHE A 451 9.24 39.40 3.47
CA PHE A 451 10.48 38.83 3.98
C PHE A 451 10.87 37.58 3.19
N ARG A 452 12.14 37.49 2.77
CA ARG A 452 12.66 36.36 1.99
C ARG A 452 14.04 35.92 2.50
N ASN A 453 14.36 34.66 2.25
CA ASN A 453 15.62 34.03 2.68
C ASN A 453 16.83 34.79 2.11
N ILE A 454 17.74 35.20 3.00
CA ILE A 454 18.93 36.01 2.67
C ILE A 454 19.88 35.31 1.69
N LEU A 455 19.91 33.97 1.69
CA LEU A 455 20.78 33.16 0.83
C LEU A 455 20.24 32.99 -0.59
N ARG A 456 18.96 33.35 -0.83
CA ARG A 456 18.28 33.15 -2.12
C ARG A 456 17.88 34.44 -2.82
N HIS A 457 17.68 35.53 -2.06
CA HIS A 457 17.16 36.79 -2.59
C HIS A 457 17.95 37.98 -2.07
N LYS A 458 18.02 39.05 -2.87
CA LYS A 458 18.57 40.33 -2.42
C LYS A 458 17.57 41.01 -1.49
N VAL A 459 17.93 41.13 -0.22
CA VAL A 459 17.08 41.65 0.85
C VAL A 459 17.86 42.61 1.74
N LYS A 460 17.15 43.46 2.48
CA LYS A 460 17.69 44.34 3.53
C LYS A 460 17.63 43.63 4.87
N THR A 461 18.75 43.63 5.58
CA THR A 461 18.90 43.09 6.93
C THR A 461 19.50 44.17 7.83
N ASP A 462 19.25 44.08 9.13
CA ASP A 462 19.88 44.94 10.14
C ASP A 462 20.77 44.07 11.04
N PRO A 463 22.04 44.40 11.27
CA PRO A 463 22.92 43.63 12.15
C PRO A 463 22.36 43.44 13.58
N LYS A 464 21.56 44.40 14.07
CA LYS A 464 20.99 44.36 15.41
C LYS A 464 19.71 43.52 15.51
N VAL A 465 19.07 43.18 14.38
CA VAL A 465 17.79 42.49 14.33
C VAL A 465 17.87 41.25 13.46
N ILE A 466 17.85 40.09 14.10
CA ILE A 466 17.76 38.81 13.41
C ILE A 466 16.29 38.44 13.24
N THR A 467 15.87 38.13 12.01
CA THR A 467 14.57 37.51 11.76
C THR A 467 14.75 36.08 11.28
N MET A 468 14.15 35.12 12.00
CA MET A 468 14.22 33.70 11.66
C MET A 468 12.84 33.16 11.37
N ARG A 469 12.70 32.50 10.22
CA ARG A 469 11.48 31.79 9.81
C ARG A 469 11.67 30.29 9.97
N VAL A 470 10.79 29.66 10.72
CA VAL A 470 10.76 28.20 10.91
C VAL A 470 9.72 27.61 9.98
N ASP A 471 10.13 26.76 9.05
CA ASP A 471 9.24 26.16 8.04
C ASP A 471 8.63 24.82 8.52
N GLU A 472 8.23 24.71 9.80
CA GLU A 472 7.60 23.51 10.40
C GLU A 472 6.85 23.83 11.71
N SER A 473 5.95 22.94 12.17
CA SER A 473 5.43 22.97 13.55
C SER A 473 6.53 22.71 14.58
N LEU A 474 6.39 23.26 15.79
CA LEU A 474 7.35 23.06 16.87
C LEU A 474 6.84 22.00 17.85
N TYR A 475 7.68 20.99 18.09
CA TYR A 475 7.36 19.91 19.02
C TYR A 475 8.63 19.28 19.58
N PHE A 476 8.50 18.33 20.49
CA PHE A 476 9.62 17.74 21.23
C PHE A 476 10.82 17.30 20.36
N ALA A 477 10.60 16.88 19.12
CA ALA A 477 11.68 16.37 18.28
C ALA A 477 12.53 17.47 17.62
N ASN A 478 12.01 18.68 17.46
CA ASN A 478 12.72 19.78 16.78
C ASN A 478 12.91 21.04 17.63
N ALA A 479 12.28 21.13 18.79
CA ALA A 479 12.39 22.29 19.68
C ALA A 479 13.86 22.63 20.04
N ARG A 480 14.66 21.61 20.36
CA ARG A 480 16.11 21.78 20.63
C ARG A 480 16.90 22.26 19.41
N PHE A 481 16.51 21.82 18.21
CA PHE A 481 17.17 22.29 16.98
C PHE A 481 16.93 23.78 16.74
N LEU A 482 15.74 24.28 17.08
CA LEU A 482 15.44 25.72 17.06
C LEU A 482 16.28 26.48 18.08
N GLU A 483 16.35 25.97 19.32
CA GLU A 483 17.15 26.54 20.41
C GLU A 483 18.62 26.68 20.00
N ASP A 484 19.24 25.58 19.54
CA ASP A 484 20.63 25.58 19.07
C ASP A 484 20.81 26.56 17.89
N SER A 485 19.87 26.61 16.94
CA SER A 485 19.96 27.50 15.77
C SER A 485 19.90 28.98 16.11
N ILE A 486 19.02 29.37 17.05
CA ILE A 486 18.93 30.76 17.52
C ILE A 486 20.19 31.11 18.30
N GLN A 487 20.60 30.24 19.22
CA GLN A 487 21.76 30.48 20.08
C GLN A 487 23.05 30.60 19.28
N ASP A 488 23.30 29.69 18.33
CA ASP A 488 24.48 29.75 17.45
C ASP A 488 24.52 31.04 16.64
N ARG A 489 23.37 31.50 16.15
CA ARG A 489 23.28 32.71 15.32
C ARG A 489 23.46 33.99 16.13
N VAL A 490 22.91 34.05 17.34
CA VAL A 490 23.06 35.21 18.25
C VAL A 490 24.48 35.26 18.83
N ALA A 491 25.05 34.13 19.22
CA ALA A 491 26.42 34.07 19.73
C ALA A 491 27.49 34.47 18.69
N ALA A 492 27.18 34.33 17.39
CA ALA A 492 28.07 34.74 16.31
C ALA A 492 28.19 36.27 16.14
N ASP A 493 27.25 37.06 16.67
CA ASP A 493 27.19 38.51 16.47
C ASP A 493 26.80 39.26 17.76
N PRO A 494 27.75 39.94 18.43
CA PRO A 494 27.49 40.63 19.69
C PRO A 494 26.63 41.89 19.53
N ASP A 495 26.37 42.36 18.31
CA ASP A 495 25.56 43.57 18.07
C ASP A 495 24.06 43.28 18.03
N VAL A 496 23.67 42.00 18.03
CA VAL A 496 22.27 41.58 18.07
C VAL A 496 21.59 42.10 19.33
N ARG A 497 20.41 42.70 19.17
CA ARG A 497 19.55 43.18 20.26
C ARG A 497 18.13 42.62 20.18
N HIS A 498 17.70 42.17 19.01
CA HIS A 498 16.37 41.61 18.80
C HIS A 498 16.42 40.35 17.95
N VAL A 499 15.65 39.34 18.37
CA VAL A 499 15.34 38.16 17.58
C VAL A 499 13.83 38.16 17.31
N ILE A 500 13.44 38.07 16.04
CA ILE A 500 12.05 37.94 15.63
C ILE A 500 11.86 36.54 15.06
N LEU A 501 11.07 35.72 15.75
CA LEU A 501 10.64 34.42 15.28
C LEU A 501 9.37 34.57 14.43
N GLN A 502 9.49 34.31 13.14
CA GLN A 502 8.38 34.34 12.20
C GLN A 502 7.61 33.01 12.24
N CYS A 503 6.40 33.04 12.80
CA CYS A 503 5.61 31.85 13.13
C CYS A 503 4.58 31.46 12.05
N SER A 504 4.63 32.05 10.84
CA SER A 504 3.61 31.81 9.81
C SER A 504 3.49 30.35 9.34
N ALA A 505 4.55 29.54 9.47
CA ALA A 505 4.52 28.11 9.17
C ALA A 505 4.34 27.20 10.41
N ILE A 506 4.39 27.75 11.62
CA ILE A 506 4.19 27.00 12.86
C ILE A 506 2.68 26.75 13.05
N ASN A 507 2.23 25.53 12.81
CA ASN A 507 0.80 25.17 12.96
C ASN A 507 0.45 24.71 14.37
N GLU A 508 1.43 24.20 15.10
CA GLU A 508 1.27 23.67 16.44
C GLU A 508 2.56 23.90 17.24
N ILE A 509 2.40 24.13 18.54
CA ILE A 509 3.45 24.16 19.56
C ILE A 509 3.00 23.16 20.62
N ASP A 510 3.77 22.09 20.82
CA ASP A 510 3.54 21.16 21.92
C ASP A 510 4.14 21.68 23.25
N PHE A 511 3.92 20.95 24.34
CA PHE A 511 4.38 21.38 25.65
C PHE A 511 5.92 21.46 25.74
N SER A 512 6.65 20.49 25.18
CA SER A 512 8.11 20.53 25.20
C SER A 512 8.68 21.67 24.35
N ALA A 513 8.02 22.03 23.25
CA ALA A 513 8.39 23.18 22.46
C ALA A 513 8.10 24.51 23.17
N LEU A 514 7.03 24.58 23.96
CA LEU A 514 6.77 25.73 24.84
C LEU A 514 7.89 25.90 25.87
N GLU A 515 8.28 24.83 26.57
CA GLU A 515 9.41 24.87 27.52
C GLU A 515 10.72 25.31 26.84
N SER A 516 10.97 24.87 25.61
CA SER A 516 12.11 25.35 24.82
C SER A 516 11.99 26.84 24.46
N LEU A 517 10.80 27.35 24.14
CA LEU A 517 10.60 28.78 23.87
C LEU A 517 10.82 29.64 25.12
N GLU A 518 10.37 29.17 26.28
CA GLU A 518 10.66 29.79 27.59
C GLU A 518 12.17 29.81 27.85
N ALA A 519 12.86 28.69 27.63
CA ALA A 519 14.31 28.62 27.75
C ALA A 519 15.05 29.56 26.78
N ILE A 520 14.58 29.66 25.52
CA ILE A 520 15.13 30.60 24.54
C ILE A 520 14.92 32.03 25.01
N ASN A 521 13.73 32.41 25.47
CA ASN A 521 13.45 33.76 25.97
C ASN A 521 14.37 34.13 27.14
N ASN A 522 14.52 33.24 28.13
CA ASN A 522 15.35 33.48 29.31
C ASN A 522 16.84 33.62 28.94
N ARG A 523 17.35 32.76 28.06
CA ARG A 523 18.75 32.87 27.60
C ARG A 523 19.00 34.13 26.78
N LEU A 524 18.06 34.53 25.93
CA LEU A 524 18.18 35.78 25.18
C LEU A 524 18.13 36.98 26.12
N GLU A 525 17.30 36.95 27.17
CA GLU A 525 17.26 37.99 28.20
C GLU A 525 18.59 38.14 28.92
N GLU A 526 19.22 37.02 29.33
CA GLU A 526 20.56 37.03 29.93
C GLU A 526 21.63 37.66 29.01
N MET A 527 21.43 37.57 27.70
CA MET A 527 22.28 38.20 26.67
C MET A 527 21.86 39.64 26.32
N ASN A 528 20.86 40.22 27.00
CA ASN A 528 20.23 41.51 26.67
C ASN A 528 19.65 41.57 25.25
N VAL A 529 19.14 40.44 24.75
CA VAL A 529 18.47 40.29 23.46
C VAL A 529 16.98 40.04 23.69
N LYS A 530 16.09 40.77 23.01
CA LYS A 530 14.64 40.59 23.15
C LYS A 530 14.10 39.58 22.14
N LEU A 531 13.25 38.67 22.59
CA LEU A 531 12.53 37.73 21.74
C LEU A 531 11.15 38.27 21.35
N HIS A 532 10.91 38.39 20.06
CA HIS A 532 9.63 38.78 19.48
C HIS A 532 9.06 37.61 18.66
N LEU A 533 7.73 37.52 18.63
CA LEU A 533 7.02 36.59 17.76
C LEU A 533 6.25 37.39 16.71
N SER A 534 6.11 36.86 15.51
CA SER A 534 5.25 37.44 14.49
C SER A 534 4.39 36.37 13.81
N GLU A 535 3.23 36.78 13.29
CA GLU A 535 2.37 35.92 12.47
C GLU A 535 1.96 34.61 13.18
N VAL A 536 1.78 34.66 14.51
CA VAL A 536 1.31 33.52 15.29
C VAL A 536 -0.14 33.21 14.90
N LYS A 537 -0.41 31.95 14.53
CA LYS A 537 -1.76 31.51 14.13
C LYS A 537 -2.71 31.50 15.32
N GLY A 538 -3.98 31.82 15.08
CA GLY A 538 -5.04 31.84 16.11
C GLY A 538 -5.05 30.61 17.03
N PRO A 539 -5.14 29.37 16.50
CA PRO A 539 -5.15 28.18 17.36
C PRO A 539 -3.90 27.98 18.22
N VAL A 540 -2.75 28.51 17.78
CA VAL A 540 -1.50 28.50 18.56
C VAL A 540 -1.55 29.60 19.63
N MET A 541 -1.97 30.80 19.26
CA MET A 541 -2.13 31.93 20.17
C MET A 541 -3.13 31.62 21.30
N ASP A 542 -4.28 31.01 20.98
CA ASP A 542 -5.31 30.58 21.94
C ASP A 542 -4.76 29.60 23.00
N ARG A 543 -3.70 28.83 22.66
CA ARG A 543 -3.00 27.96 23.61
C ARG A 543 -1.98 28.75 24.43
N LEU A 544 -1.18 29.60 23.78
CA LEU A 544 -0.16 30.42 24.46
C LEU A 544 -0.78 31.40 25.47
N GLU A 545 -1.93 32.00 25.18
CA GLU A 545 -2.66 32.90 26.09
C GLU A 545 -3.11 32.23 27.39
N LYS A 546 -3.17 30.90 27.44
CA LYS A 546 -3.49 30.13 28.65
C LYS A 546 -2.26 29.81 29.51
N THR A 547 -1.10 30.31 29.12
CA THR A 547 0.20 30.04 29.74
C THR A 547 0.86 31.35 30.16
N HIS A 548 1.84 31.28 31.08
CA HIS A 548 2.58 32.45 31.56
C HIS A 548 3.61 32.97 30.54
N PHE A 549 3.88 32.22 29.48
CA PHE A 549 4.91 32.57 28.49
C PHE A 549 4.72 33.96 27.86
N LEU A 550 3.49 34.39 27.58
CA LEU A 550 3.24 35.73 27.01
C LEU A 550 3.47 36.85 28.03
N GLU A 551 3.32 36.57 29.33
CA GLU A 551 3.57 37.52 30.42
C GLU A 551 5.08 37.70 30.65
N GLU A 552 5.85 36.62 30.44
CA GLU A 552 7.31 36.57 30.63
C GLU A 552 8.10 36.92 29.34
N LEU A 553 7.42 37.04 28.19
CA LEU A 553 8.07 37.34 26.91
C LEU A 553 8.77 38.72 26.96
N THR A 554 10.08 38.72 26.75
CA THR A 554 10.91 39.94 26.81
C THR A 554 10.62 40.95 25.70
N GLY A 555 10.07 40.47 24.57
CA GLY A 555 9.63 41.28 23.45
C GLY A 555 8.12 41.39 23.35
N LYS A 556 7.58 41.23 22.14
CA LYS A 556 6.16 41.41 21.82
C LYS A 556 5.75 40.43 20.73
N VAL A 557 4.46 40.11 20.71
CA VAL A 557 3.82 39.38 19.60
C VAL A 557 3.23 40.39 18.62
N PHE A 558 3.53 40.23 17.34
CA PHE A 558 3.06 41.10 16.26
C PHE A 558 2.18 40.33 15.27
N LEU A 559 1.19 41.04 14.72
CA LEU A 559 0.31 40.45 13.72
C LEU A 559 1.04 40.23 12.38
N THR A 560 1.97 41.13 12.02
CA THR A 560 2.75 41.05 10.78
C THR A 560 4.26 41.06 11.04
N GLN A 561 5.01 40.36 10.20
CA GLN A 561 6.48 40.38 10.26
C GLN A 561 7.06 41.77 9.99
N PHE A 562 6.42 42.57 9.14
CA PHE A 562 6.88 43.92 8.81
C PHE A 562 6.79 44.88 10.01
N GLU A 563 5.67 44.85 10.74
CA GLU A 563 5.50 45.63 11.96
C GLU A 563 6.55 45.26 13.02
N ALA A 564 6.77 43.95 13.22
CA ALA A 564 7.79 43.46 14.15
C ALA A 564 9.18 44.01 13.83
N ALA A 565 9.60 43.93 12.56
CA ALA A 565 10.90 44.41 12.12
C ALA A 565 11.03 45.94 12.26
N LYS A 566 9.97 46.68 11.94
CA LYS A 566 9.96 48.15 12.07
C LYS A 566 10.15 48.58 13.53
N VAL A 567 9.39 47.98 14.46
CA VAL A 567 9.48 48.30 15.89
C VAL A 567 10.84 47.90 16.48
N ALA A 568 11.39 46.76 16.06
CA ALA A 568 12.72 46.32 16.49
C ALA A 568 13.83 47.28 16.03
N ASN A 569 13.80 47.71 14.77
CA ASN A 569 14.76 48.68 14.22
C ASN A 569 14.65 50.05 14.90
N GLU A 570 13.42 50.57 15.07
CA GLU A 570 13.19 51.85 15.75
C GLU A 570 13.66 51.83 17.21
N SER A 571 13.50 50.69 17.90
CA SER A 571 14.00 50.52 19.28
C SER A 571 15.53 50.55 19.35
N CYS A 572 16.20 50.08 18.30
CA CYS A 572 17.66 50.10 18.18
C CYS A 572 18.25 51.47 17.84
N ASP A 573 17.47 52.35 17.21
CA ASP A 573 17.85 53.74 16.88
C ASP A 573 17.70 54.70 18.07
N GLN A 574 16.92 54.32 19.09
CA GLN A 574 16.71 55.11 20.31
C GLN A 574 17.72 54.82 21.44
N LEU A 575 18.54 53.78 21.30
CA LEU A 575 19.64 53.50 22.22
C LEU A 575 20.80 54.46 21.93
N PRO A 576 21.32 55.20 22.93
CA PRO A 576 22.44 56.12 22.70
C PRO A 576 23.63 55.34 22.15
N ALA A 577 24.26 55.87 21.09
CA ALA A 577 25.54 55.37 20.62
C ALA A 577 26.54 55.42 21.77
N SER A 578 26.96 54.23 22.25
CA SER A 578 27.95 54.06 23.31
C SER A 578 29.33 54.55 22.86
#